data_AF-A0A679IE84-F1
#
_entry.id   AF-A0A679IE84-F1
#
_cell.length_a   1.000
_cell.length_b   1.000
_cell.length_c   1.000
_cell.angle_alpha   90.00
_cell.angle_beta   90.00
_cell.angle_gamma   90.00
#
_symmetry.space_group_name_H-M   'P 1'
#
loop_
_entity.id
_entity.type
_entity.pdbx_description
1 polymer ?
#
loop_
_entity_poly.entity_id
_entity_poly.type
_entity_poly.pdbx_seq_one_letter_code
_entity_poly.pdbx_strand_id
1 'polypeptide(L)'
;MKGITQRTFNQYLGRQASQEELRHISDAEVAAIYRKLYWDKCLGDALADGLDLAVFDAAVNTGPREAGKLLQRIVGAPADGVLGPKSLAAINKYIAAEGLPKVIDAYTEARQAYYRLLPTYVNFGEGWRKRTENVGRLAKSLGQLSAV
;
A
#
# COMPACT_ATOMS: atom_id res chain seq x y z
N MET A 1 -18.49 -8.49 -7.30
CA MET A 1 -18.11 -7.22 -6.63
C MET A 1 -16.64 -6.96 -6.92
N LYS A 2 -16.28 -5.79 -7.46
CA LYS A 2 -14.94 -5.44 -7.98
C LYS A 2 -13.92 -5.10 -6.86
N GLY A 3 -13.88 -5.91 -5.80
CA GLY A 3 -12.98 -5.71 -4.66
C GLY A 3 -13.34 -4.59 -3.68
N ILE A 4 -14.42 -3.83 -3.93
CA ILE A 4 -14.90 -2.76 -3.04
C ILE A 4 -15.93 -3.32 -2.05
N THR A 5 -15.70 -3.09 -0.76
CA THR A 5 -16.67 -3.44 0.30
C THR A 5 -17.74 -2.36 0.44
N GLN A 6 -18.91 -2.71 0.98
CA GLN A 6 -19.96 -1.72 1.29
C GLN A 6 -19.44 -0.61 2.21
N ARG A 7 -18.58 -0.95 3.17
CA ARG A 7 -17.95 0.04 4.07
C ARG A 7 -17.10 1.04 3.29
N THR A 8 -16.24 0.55 2.39
CA THR A 8 -15.39 1.40 1.54
C THR A 8 -16.24 2.28 0.63
N PHE A 9 -17.29 1.73 0.04
CA PHE A 9 -18.18 2.48 -0.84
C PHE A 9 -18.93 3.58 -0.10
N ASN A 10 -19.47 3.28 1.09
CA ASN A 10 -20.12 4.27 1.94
C ASN A 10 -19.15 5.37 2.39
N GLN A 11 -17.91 5.00 2.74
CA GLN A 11 -16.86 5.96 3.07
C GLN A 11 -16.56 6.90 1.89
N TYR A 12 -16.50 6.37 0.67
CA TYR A 12 -16.25 7.16 -0.53
C TYR A 12 -17.39 8.15 -0.81
N LEU A 13 -18.64 7.69 -0.72
CA LEU A 13 -19.82 8.51 -0.99
C LEU A 13 -20.16 9.49 0.14
N GLY A 14 -19.65 9.26 1.36
CA GLY A 14 -20.04 10.04 2.54
C GLY A 14 -21.47 9.79 3.01
N ARG A 15 -22.11 8.72 2.52
CA ARG A 15 -23.47 8.29 2.91
C ARG A 15 -23.58 6.77 2.90
N GLN A 16 -24.66 6.25 3.47
CA GLN A 16 -25.02 4.84 3.28
C GLN A 16 -25.54 4.65 1.86
N ALA A 17 -24.89 3.80 1.08
CA ALA A 17 -25.38 3.32 -0.21
C ALA A 17 -26.09 1.97 -0.06
N SER A 18 -27.00 1.69 -0.98
CA SER A 18 -27.63 0.38 -1.09
C SER A 18 -26.65 -0.65 -1.66
N GLN A 19 -26.95 -1.93 -1.43
CA GLN A 19 -26.22 -3.04 -2.05
C GLN A 19 -26.39 -3.05 -3.58
N GLU A 20 -27.50 -2.53 -4.08
CA GLU A 20 -27.76 -2.44 -5.52
C GLU A 20 -26.87 -1.40 -6.18
N GLU A 21 -26.66 -0.24 -5.54
CA GLU A 21 -25.69 0.76 -6.01
C GLU A 21 -24.28 0.15 -6.09
N LEU A 22 -23.86 -0.59 -5.05
CA LEU A 22 -22.55 -1.25 -5.05
C LEU A 22 -22.44 -2.35 -6.13
N ARG A 23 -23.52 -3.08 -6.42
CA ARG A 23 -23.51 -4.09 -7.48
C ARG A 23 -23.33 -3.47 -8.87
N HIS A 24 -23.85 -2.27 -9.09
CA HIS A 24 -23.77 -1.54 -10.36
C HIS A 24 -22.61 -0.54 -10.44
N ILE A 25 -21.64 -0.63 -9.52
CA ILE A 25 -20.49 0.27 -9.51
C ILE A 25 -19.70 0.21 -10.83
N SER A 26 -19.46 1.37 -11.43
CA SER A 26 -18.70 1.50 -12.68
C SER A 26 -17.21 1.29 -12.45
N ASP A 27 -16.46 0.95 -13.51
CA ASP A 27 -14.99 0.86 -13.42
C ASP A 27 -14.35 2.20 -13.10
N ALA A 28 -14.93 3.30 -13.58
CA ALA A 28 -14.49 4.66 -13.26
C ALA A 28 -14.62 4.96 -11.76
N GLU A 29 -15.74 4.58 -11.14
CA GLU A 29 -15.92 4.74 -9.69
C GLU A 29 -14.97 3.85 -8.89
N VAL A 30 -14.76 2.60 -9.32
CA VAL A 30 -13.77 1.71 -8.69
C VAL A 30 -12.38 2.33 -8.74
N ALA A 31 -11.95 2.84 -9.89
CA ALA A 31 -10.67 3.51 -10.05
C ALA A 31 -10.57 4.76 -9.17
N ALA A 32 -11.61 5.58 -9.12
CA ALA A 32 -11.66 6.78 -8.28
C ALA A 32 -11.58 6.44 -6.78
N ILE A 33 -12.23 5.37 -6.35
CA ILE A 33 -12.16 4.86 -4.97
C ILE A 33 -10.73 4.42 -4.64
N TYR A 34 -10.11 3.60 -5.49
CA TYR A 34 -8.75 3.13 -5.26
C TYR A 34 -7.74 4.28 -5.23
N ARG A 35 -7.88 5.24 -6.15
CA ARG A 35 -7.08 6.46 -6.18
C ARG A 35 -7.21 7.24 -4.87
N LYS A 36 -8.42 7.68 -4.54
CA LYS A 36 -8.68 8.58 -3.40
C LYS A 36 -8.42 7.93 -2.05
N LEU A 37 -8.84 6.67 -1.86
CA LEU A 37 -8.81 6.04 -0.54
C LEU A 37 -7.53 5.29 -0.24
N TYR A 38 -6.70 4.99 -1.26
CA TYR A 38 -5.50 4.18 -1.08
C TYR A 38 -4.28 4.82 -1.72
N TRP A 39 -4.29 5.09 -3.02
CA TRP A 39 -3.13 5.65 -3.74
C TRP A 39 -2.71 7.01 -3.19
N ASP A 40 -3.64 7.96 -3.15
CA ASP A 40 -3.38 9.35 -2.73
C ASP A 40 -3.03 9.42 -1.24
N LYS A 41 -3.65 8.58 -0.41
CA LYS A 41 -3.33 8.48 1.03
C LYS A 41 -1.94 7.94 1.31
N CYS A 42 -1.37 7.20 0.35
CA CYS A 42 -0.02 6.69 0.40
C CYS A 42 0.96 7.55 -0.40
N LEU A 43 0.52 8.71 -0.92
CA LEU A 43 1.32 9.57 -1.80
C LEU A 43 1.91 8.80 -2.99
N GLY A 44 1.12 7.91 -3.59
CA GLY A 44 1.60 7.00 -4.65
C GLY A 44 2.34 7.72 -5.78
N ASP A 45 1.82 8.86 -6.26
CA ASP A 45 2.46 9.68 -7.31
C ASP A 45 3.82 10.29 -6.90
N ALA A 46 4.13 10.36 -5.60
CA ALA A 46 5.34 10.96 -5.06
C ALA A 46 6.38 9.93 -4.60
N LEU A 47 5.99 8.65 -4.53
CA LEU A 47 6.91 7.56 -4.22
C LEU A 47 7.64 7.12 -5.50
N ALA A 48 8.84 6.57 -5.33
CA ALA A 48 9.57 6.00 -6.45
C ALA A 48 8.83 4.78 -7.03
N ASP A 49 8.89 4.63 -8.35
CA ASP A 49 8.33 3.48 -9.06
C ASP A 49 8.80 2.15 -8.44
N GLY A 50 7.86 1.24 -8.24
CA GLY A 50 8.04 0.00 -7.52
C GLY A 50 7.75 0.13 -6.02
N LEU A 51 8.26 1.15 -5.34
CA LEU A 51 7.92 1.38 -3.93
C LEU A 51 6.45 1.81 -3.79
N ASP A 52 5.98 2.66 -4.71
CA ASP A 52 4.57 3.03 -4.86
C ASP A 52 3.65 1.80 -4.96
N LEU A 53 3.99 0.81 -5.78
CA LEU A 53 3.26 -0.44 -5.97
C LEU A 53 3.25 -1.26 -4.68
N ALA A 54 4.41 -1.44 -4.05
CA ALA A 54 4.52 -2.22 -2.83
C ALA A 54 3.69 -1.62 -1.69
N VAL A 55 3.74 -0.28 -1.54
CA VAL A 55 2.98 0.46 -0.53
C VAL A 55 1.49 0.44 -0.85
N PHE A 56 1.11 0.64 -2.10
CA PHE A 56 -0.29 0.59 -2.53
C PHE A 56 -0.93 -0.79 -2.33
N ASP A 57 -0.27 -1.87 -2.74
CA ASP A 57 -0.79 -3.22 -2.51
C ASP A 57 -0.94 -3.50 -1.00
N ALA A 58 0.03 -3.07 -0.18
CA ALA A 58 -0.12 -3.14 1.27
C ALA A 58 -1.34 -2.34 1.76
N ALA A 59 -1.50 -1.09 1.32
CA ALA A 59 -2.59 -0.21 1.71
C ALA A 59 -3.97 -0.79 1.39
N VAL A 60 -4.12 -1.44 0.23
CA VAL A 60 -5.37 -2.11 -0.16
C VAL A 60 -5.72 -3.27 0.79
N ASN A 61 -4.72 -4.02 1.25
CA ASN A 61 -4.91 -5.23 2.05
C ASN A 61 -4.96 -4.96 3.57
N THR A 62 -4.16 -4.03 4.08
CA THR A 62 -4.00 -3.75 5.53
C THR A 62 -4.47 -2.35 5.94
N GLY A 63 -4.82 -1.51 4.96
CA GLY A 63 -5.22 -0.12 5.18
C GLY A 63 -4.04 0.85 5.01
N PRO A 64 -4.28 2.06 4.45
CA PRO A 64 -3.23 3.05 4.16
C PRO A 64 -2.41 3.47 5.39
N ARG A 65 -3.07 3.56 6.56
CA ARG A 65 -2.41 3.98 7.79
C ARG A 65 -1.36 2.98 8.27
N GLU A 66 -1.64 1.68 8.19
CA GLU A 66 -0.62 0.70 8.60
C GLU A 66 0.48 0.57 7.56
N ALA A 67 0.13 0.61 6.26
CA ALA A 67 1.12 0.65 5.17
C ALA A 67 2.10 1.83 5.35
N GLY A 68 1.59 3.03 5.62
CA GLY A 68 2.42 4.21 5.92
C GLY A 68 3.32 4.03 7.15
N LYS A 69 2.80 3.42 8.23
CA LYS A 69 3.59 3.17 9.45
C LYS A 69 4.75 2.22 9.19
N LEU A 70 4.55 1.16 8.43
CA LEU A 70 5.62 0.23 8.07
C LEU A 70 6.76 0.97 7.37
N LEU A 71 6.44 1.81 6.39
CA LEU A 71 7.45 2.60 5.67
C LEU A 71 8.15 3.61 6.57
N GLN A 72 7.40 4.36 7.39
CA GLN A 72 7.96 5.34 8.32
C GLN A 72 8.94 4.69 9.30
N ARG A 73 8.61 3.51 9.85
CA ARG A 73 9.51 2.76 10.74
C ARG A 73 10.82 2.39 10.06
N ILE A 74 10.79 1.95 8.81
CA ILE A 74 11.98 1.58 8.03
C ILE A 74 12.91 2.78 7.84
N VAL A 75 12.35 3.94 7.51
CA VAL A 75 13.14 5.14 7.17
C VAL A 75 13.44 6.03 8.40
N GLY A 76 13.05 5.58 9.60
CA GLY A 76 13.27 6.31 10.85
C GLY A 76 12.42 7.58 11.03
N ALA A 77 11.30 7.70 10.31
CA ALA A 77 10.34 8.79 10.49
C ALA A 77 9.33 8.48 11.62
N PRO A 78 8.70 9.50 12.23
CA PRO A 78 7.60 9.29 13.16
C PRO A 78 6.50 8.42 12.54
N ALA A 79 6.21 7.27 13.15
CA ALA A 79 5.33 6.25 12.60
C ALA A 79 3.84 6.50 12.93
N ASP A 80 3.31 7.65 12.49
CA ASP A 80 1.89 8.01 12.64
C ASP A 80 0.97 7.40 11.57
N GLY A 81 1.55 6.88 10.48
CA GLY A 81 0.86 6.28 9.35
C GLY A 81 0.31 7.27 8.32
N VAL A 82 0.57 8.56 8.49
CA VAL A 82 0.19 9.61 7.55
C VAL A 82 1.44 10.01 6.78
N LEU A 83 1.52 9.60 5.52
CA LEU A 83 2.62 10.02 4.67
C LEU A 83 2.44 11.50 4.31
N GLY A 84 3.51 12.27 4.51
CA GLY A 84 3.57 13.70 4.24
C GLY A 84 4.99 14.14 3.93
N PRO A 85 5.26 15.45 3.82
CA PRO A 85 6.57 15.96 3.38
C PRO A 85 7.77 15.45 4.20
N LYS A 86 7.60 15.31 5.53
CA LYS A 86 8.66 14.75 6.40
C LYS A 86 8.94 13.27 6.12
N SER A 87 7.89 12.48 5.88
CA SER A 87 8.04 11.07 5.50
C SER A 87 8.73 10.96 4.15
N LEU A 88 8.32 11.74 3.14
CA LEU A 88 8.96 11.74 1.82
C LEU A 88 10.44 12.12 1.87
N ALA A 89 10.79 13.14 2.66
CA ALA A 89 12.19 13.52 2.85
C ALA A 89 13.02 12.37 3.48
N ALA A 90 12.47 11.69 4.48
CA ALA A 90 13.13 10.53 5.10
C ALA A 90 13.26 9.35 4.12
N ILE A 91 12.21 9.06 3.35
CA ILE A 91 12.20 8.02 2.31
C ILE A 91 13.27 8.30 1.27
N ASN A 92 13.30 9.50 0.70
CA ASN A 92 14.27 9.86 -0.34
C ASN A 92 15.71 9.84 0.20
N LYS A 93 15.92 10.30 1.44
CA LYS A 93 17.23 10.21 2.10
C LYS A 93 17.67 8.75 2.28
N TYR A 94 16.76 7.88 2.72
CA TYR A 94 17.06 6.47 2.92
C TYR A 94 17.35 5.76 1.59
N ILE A 95 16.56 6.03 0.53
CA ILE A 95 16.80 5.53 -0.83
C ILE A 95 18.17 5.98 -1.34
N ALA A 96 18.55 7.24 -1.12
CA ALA A 96 19.86 7.75 -1.54
C ALA A 96 21.03 7.07 -0.82
N ALA A 97 20.85 6.66 0.43
CA ALA A 97 21.87 6.00 1.24
C ALA A 97 21.97 4.48 0.94
N GLU A 98 20.84 3.81 0.79
CA GLU A 98 20.76 2.34 0.77
C GLU A 98 20.40 1.74 -0.59
N GLY A 99 19.87 2.57 -1.50
CA GLY A 99 19.32 2.15 -2.79
C GLY A 99 17.87 1.67 -2.69
N LEU A 100 17.09 1.96 -3.73
CA LEU A 100 15.67 1.61 -3.83
C LEU A 100 15.39 0.11 -3.62
N PRO A 101 16.16 -0.85 -4.18
CA PRO A 101 15.91 -2.28 -3.97
C PRO A 101 15.94 -2.69 -2.49
N LYS A 102 16.87 -2.14 -1.70
CA LYS A 102 16.94 -2.44 -0.26
C LYS A 102 15.72 -1.92 0.50
N VAL A 103 15.19 -0.76 0.12
CA VAL A 103 13.96 -0.21 0.72
C VAL A 103 12.76 -1.11 0.43
N ILE A 104 12.64 -1.58 -0.81
CA ILE A 104 11.56 -2.49 -1.22
C ILE A 104 11.67 -3.84 -0.49
N ASP A 105 12.88 -4.38 -0.34
CA ASP A 105 13.11 -5.62 0.42
C ASP A 105 12.75 -5.43 1.90
N ALA A 106 13.22 -4.35 2.54
CA ALA A 106 12.86 -4.03 3.92
C ALA A 106 11.34 -3.85 4.11
N TYR A 107 10.66 -3.20 3.15
CA TYR A 107 9.20 -3.03 3.19
C TYR A 107 8.45 -4.36 3.02
N THR A 108 8.93 -5.22 2.12
CA THR A 108 8.40 -6.57 1.89
C THR A 108 8.51 -7.40 3.18
N GLU A 109 9.67 -7.38 3.84
CA GLU A 109 9.88 -8.08 5.11
C GLU A 109 9.01 -7.52 6.24
N ALA A 110 8.97 -6.19 6.39
CA ALA A 110 8.15 -5.53 7.42
C ALA A 110 6.67 -5.89 7.28
N ARG A 111 6.17 -5.99 6.05
CA ARG A 111 4.80 -6.43 5.78
C ARG A 111 4.58 -7.90 6.13
N GLN A 112 5.51 -8.79 5.79
CA GLN A 112 5.41 -10.20 6.21
C GLN A 112 5.41 -10.33 7.73
N ALA A 113 6.28 -9.59 8.42
CA ALA A 113 6.35 -9.56 9.87
C ALA A 113 5.02 -9.09 10.48
N TYR A 114 4.42 -8.03 9.93
CA TYR A 114 3.10 -7.55 10.34
C TYR A 114 2.03 -8.63 10.17
N TYR A 115 1.99 -9.33 9.02
CA TYR A 115 1.00 -10.38 8.80
C TYR A 115 1.09 -11.50 9.83
N ARG A 116 2.30 -11.90 10.26
CA ARG A 116 2.50 -12.95 11.27
C ARG A 116 1.92 -12.59 12.64
N LEU A 117 1.65 -11.31 12.91
CA LEU A 117 1.01 -10.86 14.14
C LEU A 117 -0.53 -10.96 14.11
N LEU A 118 -1.13 -11.21 12.94
CA LEU A 118 -2.58 -11.27 12.81
C LEU A 118 -3.12 -12.63 13.27
N PRO A 119 -4.19 -12.69 14.09
CA PRO A 119 -4.78 -13.96 14.53
C PRO A 119 -5.20 -14.88 13.38
N THR A 120 -5.63 -14.28 12.27
CA THR A 120 -6.07 -14.99 11.06
C THR A 120 -4.94 -15.50 10.18
N TYR A 121 -3.67 -15.25 10.54
CA TYR A 121 -2.50 -15.72 9.78
C TYR A 121 -2.49 -17.25 9.64
N VAL A 122 -2.96 -17.99 10.64
CA VAL A 122 -3.06 -19.46 10.59
C VAL A 122 -3.88 -19.96 9.39
N ASN A 123 -4.85 -19.19 8.92
CA ASN A 123 -5.73 -19.58 7.82
C ASN A 123 -5.25 -19.06 6.45
N PHE A 124 -4.63 -17.87 6.41
CA PHE A 124 -4.38 -17.14 5.17
C PHE A 124 -2.90 -16.78 4.92
N GLY A 125 -2.03 -17.04 5.90
CA GLY A 125 -0.67 -16.53 5.95
C GLY A 125 0.18 -16.91 4.74
N GLU A 126 0.05 -18.14 4.25
CA GLU A 126 0.80 -18.60 3.08
C GLU A 126 0.41 -17.84 1.80
N GLY A 127 -0.87 -17.55 1.62
CA GLY A 127 -1.35 -16.74 0.51
C GLY A 127 -0.84 -15.30 0.58
N TRP A 128 -0.84 -14.72 1.78
CA TRP A 128 -0.31 -13.37 2.00
C TRP A 128 1.20 -13.29 1.79
N ARG A 129 1.94 -14.31 2.24
CA ARG A 129 3.40 -14.42 2.05
C ARG A 129 3.73 -14.46 0.56
N LYS A 130 3.13 -15.38 -0.20
CA LYS A 130 3.32 -15.49 -1.66
C LYS A 130 3.00 -14.19 -2.40
N ARG A 131 1.88 -13.53 -2.04
CA ARG A 131 1.52 -12.22 -2.63
C ARG A 131 2.59 -11.17 -2.34
N THR A 132 3.00 -11.05 -1.09
CA THR A 132 3.97 -10.04 -0.65
C THR A 132 5.31 -10.22 -1.37
N GLU A 133 5.79 -11.46 -1.49
CA GLU A 133 7.03 -11.78 -2.23
C GLU A 133 6.92 -11.48 -3.72
N ASN A 134 5.79 -11.83 -4.34
CA ASN A 134 5.56 -11.54 -5.76
C ASN A 134 5.51 -10.04 -6.04
N VAL A 135 4.83 -9.28 -5.19
CA VAL A 135 4.78 -7.82 -5.30
C VAL A 135 6.17 -7.21 -5.07
N GLY A 136 6.92 -7.66 -4.06
CA GLY A 136 8.29 -7.19 -3.82
C GLY A 136 9.21 -7.45 -5.02
N ARG A 137 9.08 -8.61 -5.67
CA ARG A 137 9.84 -8.91 -6.91
C ARG A 137 9.45 -7.98 -8.06
N LEU A 138 8.14 -7.81 -8.31
CA LEU A 138 7.65 -6.94 -9.37
C LEU A 138 8.04 -5.48 -9.13
N ALA A 139 7.92 -5.01 -7.89
CA ALA A 139 8.33 -3.68 -7.48
C ALA A 139 9.80 -3.40 -7.80
N LYS A 140 10.70 -4.34 -7.48
CA LYS A 140 12.13 -4.19 -7.83
C LYS A 140 12.36 -4.13 -9.33
N SER A 141 11.65 -4.94 -10.11
CA SER A 141 11.74 -4.91 -11.58
C SER A 141 11.26 -3.58 -12.16
N LEU A 142 10.16 -3.03 -11.65
CA LEU A 142 9.65 -1.72 -12.09
C LEU A 142 10.64 -0.59 -11.75
N GLY A 143 11.14 -0.55 -10.51
CA GLY A 143 12.09 0.48 -10.09
C GLY A 143 13.42 0.46 -10.86
N GLN A 144 13.79 -0.68 -11.47
CA GLN A 144 14.95 -0.77 -12.36
C GLN A 144 14.66 -0.23 -13.76
N LEU A 145 13.46 -0.43 -14.29
CA LEU A 145 13.07 0.01 -15.64
C LEU A 145 12.97 1.54 -15.71
N SER A 146 12.54 2.19 -14.63
CA SER A 146 12.40 3.65 -14.57
C SER A 146 13.71 4.41 -14.30
N ALA A 147 14.81 3.69 -14.09
CA ALA A 147 16.15 4.27 -13.87
C ALA A 147 16.99 4.37 -15.15
N VAL A 148 16.42 4.01 -16.31
CA VAL A 148 17.03 4.06 -17.66
C VAL A 148 16.38 5.19 -18.46
#